data_AF-A0A131YPN2-F1
#
_entry.id   AF-A0A131YPN2-F1
#
_cell.length_a   1.000
_cell.length_b   1.000
_cell.length_c   1.000
_cell.angle_alpha   90.00
_cell.angle_beta   90.00
_cell.angle_gamma   90.00
#
_symmetry.space_group_name_H-M   'P 1'
#
loop_
_entity.id
_entity.type
_entity.pdbx_description
1 polymer ?
#
loop_
_entity_poly.entity_id
_entity_poly.type
_entity_poly.pdbx_seq_one_letter_code
_entity_poly.pdbx_strand_id
1 'polypeptide(L)'
;MAYVASRSLRSKLYFLESITRNATAPCLPALQRRAAGGKADEDDKPYTYTTSNAAKWKAAQSFRTPETNAPPAQRWSVLASISAFLIYFCVLREENDLDQHLARPITETVPELKQLGTPPPVPTEWIPPAWRD
;
A
#
# COMPACT_ATOMS: atom_id res chain seq x y z
N MET A 1 13.19 8.48 25.77
CA MET A 1 13.34 7.26 24.95
C MET A 1 11.97 6.69 24.59
N ALA A 2 11.33 7.08 23.48
CA ALA A 2 10.12 6.39 22.98
C ALA A 2 9.82 6.66 21.49
N TYR A 3 10.81 7.04 20.68
CA TYR A 3 10.58 7.52 19.30
C TYR A 3 10.82 6.46 18.21
N VAL A 4 11.05 5.20 18.60
CA VAL A 4 11.59 4.16 17.68
C VAL A 4 10.55 3.08 17.31
N ALA A 5 9.51 2.85 18.11
CA ALA A 5 8.60 1.72 17.92
C ALA A 5 7.55 1.89 16.79
N SER A 6 7.31 3.11 16.31
CA SER A 6 6.23 3.37 15.34
C SER A 6 6.67 3.36 13.87
N ARG A 7 7.87 2.83 13.57
CA ARG A 7 8.38 2.69 12.18
C ARG A 7 8.03 1.35 11.52
N SER A 8 7.69 0.31 12.30
CA SER A 8 7.57 -1.06 11.76
C SER A 8 6.23 -1.38 11.09
N LEU A 9 5.13 -0.76 11.51
CA LEU A 9 3.79 -1.14 11.02
C LEU A 9 3.37 -0.45 9.71
N ARG A 10 4.13 0.55 9.24
CA ARG A 10 3.84 1.21 7.96
C ARG A 10 4.33 0.39 6.76
N SER A 11 5.33 -0.48 6.92
CA SER A 11 5.96 -1.19 5.80
C SER A 11 5.08 -2.24 5.13
N LYS A 12 4.16 -2.88 5.87
CA LYS A 12 3.30 -3.95 5.33
C LYS A 12 2.12 -3.44 4.49
N LEU A 13 1.73 -2.17 4.66
CA LEU A 13 0.62 -1.57 3.91
C LEU A 13 1.04 -1.04 2.53
N TYR A 14 2.34 -0.89 2.26
CA TYR A 14 2.82 -0.44 0.95
C TYR A 14 2.96 -1.56 -0.10
N PHE A 15 2.89 -2.83 0.30
CA PHE A 15 3.10 -3.96 -0.61
C PHE A 15 1.84 -4.37 -1.39
N LEU A 16 0.64 -4.04 -0.89
CA LEU A 16 -0.61 -4.41 -1.56
C LEU A 16 -1.14 -3.34 -2.52
N GLU A 17 -0.61 -2.11 -2.49
CA GLU A 17 -0.90 -1.09 -3.51
C GLU A 17 0.03 -1.15 -4.73
N SER A 18 1.11 -1.93 -4.71
CA SER A 18 2.04 -2.03 -5.86
C SER A 18 1.57 -2.97 -6.98
N ILE A 19 0.55 -3.80 -6.74
CA ILE A 19 0.13 -4.84 -7.70
C ILE A 19 -0.83 -4.30 -8.77
N THR A 20 -1.54 -3.19 -8.53
CA THR A 20 -2.57 -2.69 -9.46
C THR A 20 -2.14 -1.55 -10.38
N ARG A 21 -0.85 -1.17 -10.39
CA ARG A 21 -0.33 -0.05 -11.22
C ARG A 21 0.39 -0.43 -12.52
N ASN A 22 0.34 -1.69 -12.94
CA ASN A 22 0.83 -2.10 -14.25
C ASN A 22 -0.34 -2.31 -15.23
N ALA A 23 -1.17 -1.29 -15.42
CA ALA A 23 -1.99 -1.16 -16.61
C ALA A 23 -1.20 -0.29 -17.60
N THR A 24 -0.52 -0.98 -18.52
CA THR A 24 0.23 -0.47 -19.67
C THR A 24 -0.48 0.70 -20.37
N ALA A 25 0.08 1.90 -20.27
CA ALA A 25 -0.16 2.95 -21.24
C ALA A 25 0.92 2.85 -22.34
N PRO A 26 0.57 2.78 -23.64
CA PRO A 26 1.56 2.83 -24.70
C PRO A 26 2.18 4.23 -24.74
N CYS A 27 3.50 4.31 -24.58
CA CYS A 27 4.27 5.50 -24.89
C CYS A 27 4.22 5.73 -26.41
N LEU A 28 3.39 6.69 -26.86
CA LEU A 28 3.46 7.18 -28.23
C LEU A 28 4.56 8.25 -28.33
N PRO A 29 5.62 8.05 -29.13
CA PRO A 29 6.59 9.10 -29.43
C PRO A 29 5.99 10.05 -30.48
N ALA A 30 5.12 10.96 -30.05
CA ALA A 30 4.49 11.95 -30.93
C ALA A 30 5.20 13.33 -30.88
N LEU A 31 6.50 13.36 -30.60
CA LEU A 31 7.31 14.60 -30.51
C LEU A 31 8.29 14.79 -31.67
N GLN A 32 7.99 14.26 -32.87
CA GLN A 32 8.86 14.46 -34.03
C GLN A 32 8.09 14.71 -35.32
N ARG A 33 7.40 15.86 -35.40
CA ARG A 33 7.23 16.63 -36.65
C ARG A 33 6.35 17.86 -36.42
N ARG A 34 6.95 19.05 -36.46
CA ARG A 34 6.46 20.19 -37.23
C ARG A 34 7.50 21.31 -37.22
N ALA A 35 8.41 21.24 -38.17
CA ALA A 35 9.11 22.40 -38.69
C ALA A 35 8.57 22.62 -40.11
N ALA A 36 7.64 23.56 -40.28
CA ALA A 36 7.36 24.24 -41.55
C ALA A 36 6.21 25.25 -41.40
N GLY A 37 6.56 26.53 -41.48
CA GLY A 37 5.80 27.55 -42.22
C GLY A 37 4.41 27.94 -41.71
N GLY A 38 4.36 28.85 -40.74
CA GLY A 38 3.20 29.67 -40.41
C GLY A 38 3.67 30.86 -39.57
N LYS A 39 3.10 32.05 -39.75
CA LYS A 39 3.42 33.20 -38.88
C LYS A 39 3.12 32.78 -37.45
N ALA A 40 4.17 32.60 -36.64
CA ALA A 40 4.04 32.13 -35.27
C ALA A 40 3.36 33.22 -34.46
N ASP A 41 2.06 33.02 -34.19
CA ASP A 41 1.40 33.68 -33.09
C ASP A 41 2.17 33.32 -31.80
N GLU A 42 2.21 34.26 -30.84
CA GLU A 42 2.97 34.10 -29.59
C GLU A 42 2.59 32.83 -28.80
N ASP A 43 1.42 32.26 -29.13
CA ASP A 43 0.83 31.02 -28.62
C ASP A 43 1.43 29.73 -29.23
N ASP A 44 2.09 29.78 -30.39
CA ASP A 44 2.71 28.61 -31.05
C ASP A 44 4.17 28.37 -30.60
N LYS A 45 4.70 29.24 -29.74
CA LYS A 45 6.04 29.08 -29.17
C LYS A 45 6.00 28.07 -28.00
N PRO A 46 7.00 27.18 -27.87
CA PRO A 46 7.10 26.32 -26.70
C PRO A 46 7.08 27.14 -25.40
N TYR A 47 6.08 26.85 -24.57
CA TYR A 47 5.86 27.55 -23.31
C TYR A 47 6.93 27.18 -22.28
N THR A 48 7.56 28.20 -21.69
CA THR A 48 8.67 27.98 -20.76
C THR A 48 8.14 27.63 -19.37
N TYR A 49 8.50 26.44 -18.86
CA TYR A 49 8.01 25.95 -17.57
C TYR A 49 8.39 26.87 -16.41
N THR A 50 9.62 27.38 -16.36
CA THR A 50 10.12 28.20 -15.23
C THR A 50 9.38 29.51 -15.04
N THR A 51 8.87 30.11 -16.12
CA THR A 51 8.10 31.36 -16.10
C THR A 51 6.60 31.12 -15.91
N SER A 52 6.16 29.87 -15.92
CA SER A 52 4.75 29.51 -15.86
C SER A 52 4.17 29.49 -14.45
N ASN A 53 2.85 29.60 -14.36
CA ASN A 53 2.13 29.33 -13.11
C ASN A 53 2.22 27.85 -12.68
N ALA A 54 2.56 26.94 -13.60
CA ALA A 54 2.79 25.53 -13.28
C ALA A 54 4.06 25.32 -12.43
N ALA A 55 5.08 26.18 -12.57
CA ALA A 55 6.26 26.13 -11.70
C ALA A 55 5.98 26.57 -10.26
N LYS A 56 4.93 27.38 -10.03
CA LYS A 56 4.49 27.78 -8.69
C LYS A 56 3.65 26.70 -8.01
N TRP A 57 3.07 25.79 -8.78
CA TRP A 57 2.20 24.73 -8.28
C TRP A 57 3.01 23.69 -7.51
N LYS A 58 2.78 23.57 -6.20
CA LYS A 58 3.47 22.60 -5.35
C LYS A 58 2.71 21.28 -5.37
N ALA A 59 3.43 20.16 -5.39
CA ALA A 59 2.83 18.82 -5.25
C ALA A 59 1.87 18.72 -4.05
N ALA A 60 2.16 19.43 -2.95
CA ALA A 60 1.30 19.52 -1.79
C ALA A 60 -0.12 20.03 -2.12
N GLN A 61 -0.29 20.88 -3.13
CA GLN A 61 -1.59 21.44 -3.55
C GLN A 61 -2.43 20.43 -4.35
N SER A 62 -1.80 19.44 -4.99
CA SER A 62 -2.51 18.33 -5.67
C SER A 62 -2.81 17.18 -4.73
N PHE A 63 -1.84 16.82 -3.87
CA PHE A 63 -1.95 15.64 -3.02
C PHE A 63 -2.68 15.89 -1.70
N ARG A 64 -2.74 17.14 -1.23
CA ARG A 64 -3.53 17.52 -0.07
C ARG A 64 -4.67 18.40 -0.54
N THR A 65 -5.82 17.80 -0.77
CA THR A 65 -7.07 18.55 -0.85
C THR A 65 -7.19 19.32 0.48
N PRO A 66 -7.32 20.65 0.47
CA PRO A 66 -7.56 21.37 1.70
C PRO A 66 -8.87 20.81 2.29
N GLU A 67 -8.83 20.43 3.56
CA GLU A 67 -9.94 19.89 4.37
C GLU A 67 -11.08 20.91 4.57
N THR A 68 -11.34 21.76 3.57
CA THR A 68 -12.19 22.96 3.67
C THR A 68 -13.65 22.61 3.95
N ASN A 69 -14.10 21.41 3.58
CA ASN A 69 -15.52 21.03 3.65
C ASN A 69 -15.81 19.80 4.54
N ALA A 70 -14.82 19.28 5.28
CA ALA A 70 -15.04 18.14 6.15
C ALA A 70 -15.47 18.63 7.55
N PRO A 71 -16.67 18.24 8.06
CA PRO A 71 -17.06 18.58 9.42
C PRO A 71 -16.11 17.89 10.42
N PRO A 72 -15.68 18.57 11.49
CA PRO A 72 -14.73 18.01 12.47
C PRO A 72 -15.26 16.76 13.18
N ALA A 73 -16.58 16.56 13.16
CA ALA A 73 -17.25 15.38 13.72
C ALA A 73 -17.10 14.12 12.85
N GLN A 74 -16.72 14.24 11.57
CA GLN A 74 -16.62 13.09 10.64
C GLN A 74 -15.66 12.02 11.16
N ARG A 75 -14.46 12.43 11.60
CA ARG A 75 -13.47 11.50 12.16
C ARG A 75 -13.96 10.82 13.43
N TRP A 76 -14.68 11.55 14.27
CA TRP A 76 -15.17 11.04 15.56
C TRP A 76 -16.34 10.08 15.39
N SER A 77 -17.25 10.35 14.44
CA SER A 77 -18.36 9.47 14.10
C SER A 77 -17.87 8.11 13.59
N VAL A 78 -16.89 8.11 12.67
CA VAL A 78 -16.28 6.87 12.15
C VAL A 78 -15.53 6.11 13.24
N LEU A 79 -14.76 6.81 14.09
CA LEU A 79 -14.08 6.16 15.21
C LEU A 79 -15.07 5.59 16.22
N ALA A 80 -16.15 6.30 16.51
CA ALA A 80 -17.18 5.86 17.45
C ALA A 80 -17.86 4.57 16.95
N SER A 81 -18.27 4.50 15.68
CA SER A 81 -18.93 3.31 15.14
C SER A 81 -18.00 2.09 15.12
N ILE A 82 -16.75 2.26 14.68
CA ILE A 82 -15.76 1.18 14.69
C ILE A 82 -15.48 0.73 16.13
N SER A 83 -15.31 1.68 17.06
CA SER A 83 -15.06 1.36 18.46
C SER A 83 -16.21 0.60 19.10
N ALA A 84 -17.46 0.97 18.80
CA ALA A 84 -18.64 0.27 19.30
C ALA A 84 -18.70 -1.18 18.79
N PHE A 85 -18.40 -1.40 17.50
CA PHE A 85 -18.30 -2.76 16.95
C PHE A 85 -17.15 -3.56 17.58
N LEU A 86 -15.97 -2.97 17.77
CA LEU A 86 -14.85 -3.65 18.39
C LEU A 86 -15.12 -4.01 19.85
N ILE A 87 -15.72 -3.10 20.62
CA ILE A 87 -16.10 -3.38 22.01
C ILE A 87 -17.12 -4.53 22.06
N TYR A 88 -18.11 -4.53 21.16
CA TYR A 88 -19.07 -5.62 21.04
C TYR A 88 -18.40 -6.96 20.71
N PHE A 89 -17.53 -7.01 19.70
CA PHE A 89 -16.92 -8.26 19.26
C PHE A 89 -15.80 -8.77 20.17
N CYS A 90 -15.03 -7.88 20.79
CA CYS A 90 -13.85 -8.26 21.56
C CYS A 90 -14.10 -8.40 23.06
N VAL A 91 -15.14 -7.75 23.60
CA VAL A 91 -15.36 -7.69 25.07
C VAL A 91 -16.76 -8.16 25.48
N LEU A 92 -17.80 -7.67 24.80
CA LEU A 92 -19.19 -7.90 25.23
C LEU A 92 -19.79 -9.22 24.73
N ARG A 93 -19.29 -9.75 23.61
CA ARG A 93 -19.61 -11.09 23.16
C ARG A 93 -18.89 -12.09 24.06
N GLU A 94 -19.62 -13.03 24.65
CA GLU A 94 -19.02 -14.17 25.36
C GLU A 94 -17.91 -14.79 24.51
N GLU A 95 -16.80 -15.21 25.14
CA GLU A 95 -15.67 -15.85 24.45
C GLU A 95 -16.21 -16.85 23.43
N ASN A 96 -15.96 -16.59 22.16
CA ASN A 96 -16.40 -17.50 21.13
C ASN A 96 -15.55 -18.76 21.27
N ASP A 97 -16.13 -19.97 21.20
CA ASP A 97 -15.36 -21.23 21.30
C ASP A 97 -14.12 -21.24 20.38
N LEU A 98 -14.20 -20.54 19.24
CA LEU A 98 -13.07 -20.30 18.33
C LEU A 98 -11.85 -19.63 19.00
N ASP A 99 -12.03 -18.67 19.90
CA ASP A 99 -10.92 -18.00 20.58
C ASP A 99 -10.19 -18.98 21.52
N GLN A 100 -10.92 -19.87 22.20
CA GLN A 100 -10.33 -20.95 22.99
C GLN A 100 -9.58 -21.96 22.11
N HIS A 101 -10.07 -22.22 20.90
CA HIS A 101 -9.39 -23.07 19.93
C HIS A 101 -8.12 -22.41 19.36
N LEU A 102 -8.07 -21.08 19.22
CA LEU A 102 -6.87 -20.35 18.81
C LEU A 102 -5.77 -20.33 19.88
N ALA A 103 -6.11 -20.40 21.16
CA ALA A 103 -5.13 -20.46 22.25
C ALA A 103 -4.39 -21.81 22.32
N ARG A 104 -4.91 -22.86 21.68
CA ARG A 104 -4.29 -24.19 21.66
C ARG A 104 -3.09 -24.21 20.70
N PRO A 105 -2.01 -24.92 21.03
CA PRO A 105 -0.89 -25.06 20.12
C PRO A 105 -1.36 -25.74 18.82
N ILE A 106 -0.91 -25.21 17.68
CA ILE A 106 -1.30 -25.64 16.32
C ILE A 106 -1.08 -27.15 16.12
N THR A 107 -0.07 -27.72 16.79
CA THR A 107 0.24 -29.16 16.78
C THR A 107 -0.88 -30.03 17.35
N GLU A 108 -1.68 -29.50 18.27
CA GLU A 108 -2.85 -30.19 18.83
C GLU A 108 -4.10 -29.98 17.96
N THR A 109 -4.22 -28.83 17.31
CA THR A 109 -5.37 -28.48 16.46
C THR A 109 -5.33 -29.17 15.10
N VAL A 110 -4.13 -29.39 14.54
CA VAL A 110 -3.95 -30.06 13.24
C VAL A 110 -3.08 -31.31 13.44
N PRO A 111 -3.68 -32.50 13.63
CA PRO A 111 -2.95 -33.73 13.95
C PRO A 111 -2.00 -34.19 12.82
N GLU A 112 -2.22 -33.71 11.59
CA GLU A 112 -1.38 -33.99 10.42
C GLU A 112 0.00 -33.33 10.52
N LEU A 113 0.10 -32.15 11.15
CA LEU A 113 1.38 -31.44 11.32
C LEU A 113 2.31 -32.16 12.30
N LYS A 114 1.76 -32.90 13.27
CA LYS A 114 2.54 -33.71 14.20
C LYS A 114 3.21 -34.90 13.50
N GLN A 115 2.57 -35.45 12.48
CA GLN A 115 3.10 -36.57 11.69
C GLN A 115 4.22 -36.13 10.75
N LEU A 116 4.20 -34.87 10.32
CA LEU A 116 5.24 -34.22 9.53
C LEU A 116 6.44 -33.74 10.38
N GLY A 117 6.64 -34.29 11.59
CA GLY A 117 7.62 -33.87 12.61
C GLY A 117 9.07 -33.66 12.15
N THR A 118 9.38 -34.02 10.91
CA THR A 118 10.50 -33.44 10.17
C THR A 118 10.07 -33.25 8.71
N PRO A 119 10.17 -32.04 8.11
CA PRO A 119 10.03 -31.93 6.67
C PRO A 119 11.06 -32.84 6.01
N PRO A 120 10.74 -33.53 4.90
CA PRO A 120 11.74 -34.27 4.15
C PRO A 120 12.91 -33.32 3.82
N PRO A 121 14.16 -33.80 3.82
CA PRO A 121 15.29 -32.96 3.45
C PRO A 121 15.00 -32.32 2.10
N VAL A 122 15.17 -31.00 2.01
CA VAL A 122 14.86 -30.24 0.80
C VAL A 122 15.59 -30.89 -0.37
N PRO A 123 14.91 -31.21 -1.49
CA PRO A 123 15.57 -31.79 -2.66
C PRO A 123 16.73 -30.89 -3.09
N THR A 124 17.95 -31.42 -3.03
CA THR A 124 19.16 -30.66 -3.34
C THR A 124 19.32 -30.35 -4.84
N GLU A 125 18.31 -30.65 -5.66
CA GLU A 125 18.27 -30.37 -7.10
C GLU A 125 18.15 -28.88 -7.41
N TRP A 126 17.40 -28.11 -6.59
CA TRP A 126 17.19 -26.67 -6.81
C TRP A 126 18.28 -25.79 -6.18
N ILE A 127 19.23 -26.38 -5.45
CA ILE A 127 20.32 -25.67 -4.78
C ILE A 127 21.53 -25.64 -5.72
N PRO A 128 22.02 -24.46 -6.12
CA PRO A 128 23.20 -24.36 -6.97
C PRO A 128 24.42 -25.01 -6.31
N PRO A 129 25.32 -25.66 -7.07
CA PRO A 129 26.43 -26.43 -6.52
C PRO A 129 27.40 -25.61 -5.65
N ALA A 130 27.39 -24.28 -5.76
CA ALA A 130 28.21 -23.39 -4.94
C ALA A 130 27.74 -23.21 -3.48
N TRP A 131 26.61 -23.79 -3.10
CA TRP A 131 26.00 -23.65 -1.76
C TRP A 131 25.79 -25.02 -1.08
N ARG A 132 26.46 -26.07 -1.60
CA ARG A 132 26.37 -27.47 -1.16
C ARG A 132 27.62 -27.83 -0.34
N ASP A 133 27.81 -27.15 0.78
CA ASP A 133 28.88 -27.41 1.75
C ASP A 133 28.28 -27.75 3.12
#